data_AF-A0AB36SUY5-F1
#
_entry.id   AF-A0AB36SUY5-F1
#
_cell.length_a   1.000
_cell.length_b   1.000
_cell.length_c   1.000
_cell.angle_alpha   90.00
_cell.angle_beta   90.00
_cell.angle_gamma   90.00
#
_symmetry.space_group_name_H-M   'P 1'
#
loop_
_entity.id
_entity.type
_entity.pdbx_description
1 polymer ?
#
loop_
_entity_poly.entity_id
_entity_poly.type
_entity_poly.pdbx_seq_one_letter_code
_entity_poly.pdbx_strand_id
1 'polypeptide(L)'
;AYKETGKGLTYGTCSAKLPAMKKEFVWLKEVDSIAIQSSVRNLSDAYTRFFKKQNSAPCFKSKKNNVQSYTTKQTNENIAVVGNKIKLPKLGLVRFAKSREV
;
A
#
# COMPACT_ATOMS: atom_id res chain seq x y z
N ALA A 1 9.63 18.72 -2.09
CA ALA A 1 10.42 17.53 -1.68
C ALA A 1 11.39 17.08 -2.80
N TYR A 2 11.10 16.10 -3.68
CA TYR A 2 12.07 15.66 -4.71
C TYR A 2 12.47 16.77 -5.70
N LYS A 3 11.49 17.54 -6.21
CA LYS A 3 11.74 18.67 -7.12
C LYS A 3 12.62 19.77 -6.51
N GLU A 4 12.70 19.83 -5.19
CA GLU A 4 13.45 20.87 -4.46
C GLU A 4 14.78 20.35 -3.92
N THR A 5 14.85 19.10 -3.47
CA THR A 5 16.04 18.54 -2.78
C THR A 5 16.87 17.60 -3.65
N GLY A 6 16.35 17.17 -4.81
CA GLY A 6 16.97 16.16 -5.68
C GLY A 6 17.05 14.76 -5.06
N LYS A 7 16.65 14.59 -3.78
CA LYS A 7 16.69 13.33 -3.03
C LYS A 7 15.29 12.75 -2.89
N GLY A 8 15.13 11.46 -3.17
CA GLY A 8 13.87 10.76 -2.93
C GLY A 8 13.65 10.52 -1.45
N LEU A 9 12.39 10.32 -1.10
CA LEU A 9 12.00 9.95 0.26
C LEU A 9 12.36 8.49 0.52
N THR A 10 13.13 8.24 1.59
CA THR A 10 13.45 6.87 2.02
C THR A 10 12.28 6.27 2.80
N TYR A 11 12.18 4.93 2.79
CA TYR A 11 11.19 4.22 3.59
C TYR A 11 11.24 4.61 5.08
N GLY A 12 12.43 4.70 5.67
CA GLY A 12 12.60 5.04 7.09
C GLY A 12 12.01 6.41 7.44
N THR A 13 12.31 7.43 6.62
CA THR A 13 11.77 8.79 6.83
C THR A 13 10.25 8.82 6.68
N CYS A 14 9.70 8.15 5.67
CA CYS A 14 8.25 8.12 5.48
C CYS A 14 7.53 7.32 6.58
N SER A 15 8.09 6.19 6.98
CA SER A 15 7.51 5.34 8.04
C SER A 15 7.49 6.06 9.38
N ALA A 16 8.51 6.85 9.71
CA ALA A 16 8.56 7.65 10.93
C ALA A 16 7.50 8.76 10.96
N LYS A 17 7.07 9.27 9.80
CA LYS A 17 6.03 10.31 9.69
C LYS A 17 4.61 9.74 9.77
N LEU A 18 4.41 8.45 9.48
CA LEU A 18 3.08 7.82 9.47
C LEU A 18 2.28 8.00 10.78
N PRO A 19 2.86 7.86 11.99
CA PRO A 19 2.11 8.06 13.23
C PRO A 19 1.56 9.48 13.37
N ALA A 20 2.33 10.50 13.00
CA ALA A 20 1.88 11.89 13.00
C ALA A 20 0.77 12.10 11.97
N MET A 21 0.94 11.59 10.76
CA MET A 21 -0.10 11.66 9.72
C MET A 21 -1.40 10.98 10.12
N LYS A 22 -1.34 9.85 10.85
CA LYS A 22 -2.55 9.19 11.37
C LYS A 22 -3.27 9.99 12.46
N LYS A 23 -2.57 10.89 13.17
CA LYS A 23 -3.20 11.81 14.13
C LYS A 23 -3.92 12.95 13.42
N GLU A 24 -3.31 13.48 12.37
CA GLU A 24 -3.85 14.56 11.54
C GLU A 24 -5.01 14.08 10.65
N PHE A 25 -4.82 12.97 9.94
CA PHE A 25 -5.79 12.38 9.03
C PHE A 25 -6.42 11.13 9.64
N VAL A 26 -7.53 11.33 10.36
CA VAL A 26 -8.20 10.25 11.12
C VAL A 26 -8.63 9.08 10.22
N TRP A 27 -9.03 9.34 8.98
CA TRP A 27 -9.41 8.31 8.01
C TRP A 27 -8.27 7.31 7.70
N LEU A 28 -6.99 7.67 7.91
CA LEU A 28 -5.87 6.73 7.79
C LEU A 28 -5.87 5.65 8.87
N LYS A 29 -6.67 5.78 9.94
CA LYS A 29 -6.86 4.73 10.95
C LYS A 29 -7.91 3.70 10.55
N GLU A 30 -8.80 4.04 9.62
CA GLU A 30 -9.83 3.14 9.10
C GLU A 30 -9.23 2.10 8.17
N VAL A 31 -8.19 2.49 7.42
CA VAL A 31 -7.48 1.63 6.48
C VAL A 31 -6.55 0.64 7.20
N ASP A 32 -6.35 -0.52 6.59
CA ASP A 32 -5.36 -1.50 7.03
C ASP A 32 -3.95 -0.87 7.14
N SER A 33 -3.30 -1.09 8.28
CA SER A 33 -1.97 -0.55 8.56
C SER A 33 -0.92 -1.12 7.60
N ILE A 34 -1.07 -2.40 7.20
CA ILE A 34 -0.14 -3.07 6.28
C ILE A 34 -0.26 -2.47 4.88
N ALA A 35 -1.48 -2.16 4.43
CA ALA A 35 -1.72 -1.48 3.16
C ALA A 35 -1.00 -0.13 3.08
N ILE A 36 -1.10 0.70 4.13
CA ILE A 36 -0.41 1.99 4.20
C ILE A 36 1.11 1.82 4.15
N GLN A 37 1.65 0.88 4.94
CA GLN A 37 3.09 0.61 4.95
C GLN A 37 3.59 0.09 3.60
N SER A 38 2.80 -0.75 2.92
CA SER A 38 3.12 -1.24 1.57
C SER A 38 3.18 -0.10 0.56
N SER A 39 2.23 0.84 0.60
CA SER A 39 2.26 2.03 -0.26
C SER A 39 3.55 2.86 -0.06
N VAL A 40 3.99 3.02 1.19
CA VAL A 40 5.25 3.72 1.50
C VAL A 40 6.47 2.96 0.99
N ARG A 41 6.49 1.62 1.07
CA ARG A 41 7.57 0.80 0.49
C ARG A 41 7.63 0.95 -1.02
N ASN A 42 6.48 0.89 -1.70
CA ASN A 42 6.39 1.06 -3.15
C ASN A 42 6.91 2.44 -3.59
N LEU A 43 6.60 3.49 -2.83
CA LEU A 43 7.13 4.84 -3.09
C LEU A 43 8.66 4.87 -2.98
N SER A 44 9.22 4.30 -1.91
CA SER A 44 10.66 4.24 -1.70
C SER A 44 11.36 3.43 -2.81
N ASP A 45 10.79 2.30 -3.22
CA ASP A 45 11.34 1.47 -4.31
C ASP A 45 11.28 2.20 -5.66
N ALA A 46 10.16 2.85 -5.97
CA ALA A 46 9.99 3.60 -7.21
C ALA A 46 11.05 4.71 -7.36
N TYR A 47 11.29 5.49 -6.29
CA TYR A 47 12.36 6.48 -6.29
C TYR A 47 13.75 5.83 -6.40
N THR A 48 13.98 4.71 -5.71
CA THR A 48 15.25 3.98 -5.79
C THR A 48 15.56 3.56 -7.22
N ARG A 49 14.58 2.97 -7.93
CA ARG A 49 14.72 2.56 -9.35
C ARG A 49 14.92 3.76 -10.28
N PHE A 50 14.20 4.85 -10.03
CA PHE A 50 14.34 6.09 -10.78
C PHE A 50 15.77 6.65 -10.70
N PHE A 51 16.37 6.72 -9.49
CA PHE A 51 17.75 7.18 -9.35
C PHE A 51 18.78 6.22 -9.94
N LYS A 52 18.50 4.91 -9.94
CA LYS A 52 19.30 3.91 -10.66
C LYS A 52 19.11 3.97 -12.19
N LYS A 53 18.33 4.92 -12.72
CA LYS A 53 17.97 5.07 -14.14
C LYS A 53 17.32 3.81 -14.74
N GLN A 54 16.67 3.00 -13.92
CA GLN A 54 15.98 1.78 -14.37
C GLN A 54 14.55 2.07 -14.84
N ASN A 55 13.92 3.12 -14.34
CA ASN A 55 12.56 3.53 -14.65
C ASN A 55 12.45 5.05 -14.78
N SER A 56 11.36 5.52 -15.40
CA SER A 56 10.96 6.93 -15.42
C SER A 56 10.54 7.45 -14.04
N ALA A 57 10.31 8.76 -13.95
CA ALA A 57 9.89 9.40 -12.71
C ALA A 57 8.63 8.74 -12.11
N PRO A 58 8.59 8.47 -10.79
CA PRO A 58 7.41 7.91 -10.16
C PRO A 58 6.18 8.81 -10.34
N CYS A 59 5.05 8.20 -10.65
CA CYS A 59 3.76 8.88 -10.80
C CYS A 59 2.73 8.31 -9.82
N PHE A 60 1.73 9.12 -9.46
CA PHE A 60 0.60 8.63 -8.69
C PHE A 60 -0.24 7.66 -9.54
N LYS A 61 -0.80 6.62 -8.90
CA LYS A 61 -1.76 5.75 -9.56
C LYS A 61 -2.96 6.58 -10.04
N SER A 62 -3.34 6.41 -11.30
CA SER A 62 -4.53 7.06 -11.86
C SER A 62 -5.80 6.45 -11.28
N LYS A 63 -6.75 7.30 -10.88
CA LYS A 63 -8.10 6.87 -10.48
C LYS A 63 -8.90 6.26 -11.64
N LYS A 64 -8.55 6.60 -12.89
CA LYS A 64 -9.19 6.08 -14.10
C LYS A 64 -8.71 4.68 -14.49
N ASN A 65 -7.76 4.09 -13.76
CA ASN A 65 -7.33 2.72 -14.03
C ASN A 65 -8.45 1.75 -13.64
N ASN A 66 -8.89 0.92 -14.58
CA ASN A 66 -9.93 -0.09 -14.35
C ASN A 66 -9.47 -1.19 -13.38
N VAL A 67 -8.15 -1.39 -13.25
CA VAL A 67 -7.56 -2.37 -12.33
C VAL A 67 -6.98 -1.63 -11.12
N GLN A 68 -7.77 -1.61 -10.04
CA GLN A 68 -7.34 -1.09 -8.75
C GLN A 68 -6.87 -2.23 -7.85
N SER A 69 -5.73 -2.04 -7.20
CA SER A 69 -5.14 -3.04 -6.32
C SER A 69 -4.44 -2.39 -5.13
N TYR A 70 -4.53 -3.09 -4.01
CA TYR A 70 -3.76 -2.81 -2.80
C TYR A 70 -3.10 -4.11 -2.32
N THR A 71 -2.06 -3.98 -1.50
CA THR A 71 -1.30 -5.12 -0.99
C THR A 71 -1.43 -5.16 0.52
N THR A 72 -1.80 -6.32 1.04
CA THR A 72 -1.79 -6.62 2.47
C THR A 72 -1.08 -7.96 2.70
N LYS A 73 -0.83 -8.31 3.95
CA LYS A 73 -0.15 -9.55 4.33
C LYS A 73 -1.01 -10.31 5.33
N GLN A 74 -1.00 -11.62 5.19
CA GLN A 74 -1.58 -12.49 6.20
C GLN A 74 -0.73 -12.41 7.47
N THR A 75 -1.35 -12.00 8.57
CA THR A 75 -0.75 -12.00 9.90
C THR A 75 -1.81 -12.39 10.92
N ASN A 76 -1.51 -13.35 11.80
CA ASN A 76 -2.41 -13.77 12.88
C ASN A 76 -3.85 -14.06 12.38
N GLU A 77 -3.97 -14.79 11.26
CA GLU A 77 -5.26 -15.22 10.69
C GLU A 77 -6.22 -14.08 10.30
N ASN A 78 -5.68 -12.89 10.03
CA ASN A 78 -6.47 -11.73 9.61
C ASN A 78 -7.07 -11.89 8.19
N ILE A 79 -6.47 -12.73 7.34
CA ILE A 79 -6.94 -13.11 6.01
C ILE A 79 -7.37 -14.57 6.01
N ALA A 80 -8.57 -14.88 5.55
CA ALA A 80 -9.06 -16.26 5.52
C ALA A 80 -10.05 -16.45 4.39
N VAL A 81 -10.06 -17.64 3.79
CA VAL A 81 -11.09 -18.05 2.83
C VAL A 81 -12.24 -18.69 3.60
N VAL A 82 -13.44 -18.13 3.47
CA VAL A 82 -14.68 -18.61 4.08
C VAL A 82 -15.69 -18.85 2.97
N GLY A 83 -15.76 -20.10 2.50
CA GLY A 83 -16.58 -20.48 1.35
C GLY A 83 -16.20 -19.69 0.09
N ASN A 84 -17.15 -18.90 -0.44
CA ASN A 84 -16.96 -18.05 -1.62
C ASN A 84 -16.58 -16.60 -1.27
N LYS A 85 -16.08 -16.35 -0.05
CA LYS A 85 -15.66 -15.03 0.43
C LYS A 85 -14.25 -15.08 1.01
N ILE A 86 -13.52 -13.98 0.89
CA ILE A 86 -12.22 -13.76 1.51
C ILE A 86 -12.39 -12.71 2.62
N LYS A 87 -11.96 -13.05 3.83
CA LYS A 87 -11.83 -12.11 4.94
C LYS A 87 -10.59 -11.27 4.70
N LEU A 88 -10.74 -9.95 4.76
CA LEU A 88 -9.66 -8.98 4.60
C LEU A 88 -9.60 -8.07 5.84
N PRO A 89 -8.41 -7.60 6.23
CA PRO A 89 -8.25 -6.64 7.32
C PRO A 89 -9.06 -5.37 7.03
N LYS A 90 -9.83 -4.90 8.02
CA LYS A 90 -10.71 -3.70 7.98
C LYS A 90 -11.90 -3.77 7.00
N LEU A 91 -11.74 -4.41 5.84
CA LEU A 91 -12.80 -4.56 4.83
C LEU A 91 -13.77 -5.72 5.13
N GLY A 92 -13.37 -6.71 5.94
CA GLY A 92 -14.24 -7.84 6.27
C GLY A 92 -14.37 -8.84 5.12
N LEU A 93 -15.53 -9.46 4.98
CA LEU A 93 -15.78 -10.52 4.00
C LEU A 93 -16.11 -9.96 2.61
N VAL A 94 -15.24 -10.19 1.65
CA VAL A 94 -15.41 -9.77 0.25
C VAL A 94 -15.66 -11.00 -0.62
N ARG A 95 -16.61 -10.93 -1.55
CA ARG A 95 -16.86 -12.02 -2.51
C ARG A 95 -15.63 -12.21 -3.40
N PHE A 96 -15.16 -13.45 -3.54
CA PHE A 96 -14.11 -13.79 -4.50
C PHE A 96 -14.50 -15.04 -5.28
N ALA A 97 -14.00 -15.16 -6.50
CA ALA A 97 -14.13 -16.37 -7.29
C ALA A 97 -12.98 -17.32 -6.94
N LYS A 98 -13.30 -18.48 -6.35
CA LYS A 98 -12.34 -19.52 -6.03
C LYS A 98 -12.00 -20.31 -7.30
N SER A 99 -10.92 -19.91 -7.98
CA SER A 99 -10.47 -20.60 -9.21
C SER A 99 -9.64 -21.86 -8.93
N ARG A 100 -9.04 -21.98 -7.74
CA ARG A 100 -8.21 -23.11 -7.31
C ARG A 100 -8.45 -23.42 -5.84
N GLU A 101 -8.27 -24.67 -5.45
CA GLU A 101 -8.22 -25.04 -4.02
C GLU A 101 -6.95 -24.48 -3.37
N VAL A 102 -7.09 -24.09 -2.10
CA VAL A 102 -6.05 -23.46 -1.29
C VAL A 102 -5.46 -24.53 -0.38
#